data_AF-A0A9W8UVA5-F1
#
_entry.id   AF-A0A9W8UVA5-F1
#
_cell.length_a   1.000
_cell.length_b   1.000
_cell.length_c   1.000
_cell.angle_alpha   90.00
_cell.angle_beta   90.00
_cell.angle_gamma   90.00
#
_symmetry.space_group_name_H-M   'P 1'
#
loop_
_entity.id
_entity.type
_entity.pdbx_description
1 polymer ?
#
loop_
_entity_poly.entity_id
_entity_poly.type
_entity_poly.pdbx_seq_one_letter_code
_entity_poly.pdbx_strand_id
1 'polypeptide(L)'
;MTSSPQPVLIIGAGISGLLLAQHLRQQGIPSRVFERDADLATRGAGWGLTLHWSLPALRSLLPGNLVDRLPEAYVDRSAVAEGLSSSFPFFDISTGELKASTPKAPESDRIRVTREGLRNVLATDIEIEVFTHHRPCRSRITSF
;
A
#
# COMPACT_ATOMS: atom_id res chain seq x y z
N MET A 1 -7.53 -29.28 -26.31
CA MET A 1 -7.34 -27.81 -26.21
C MET A 1 -7.35 -27.46 -24.73
N THR A 2 -6.19 -27.25 -24.12
CA THR A 2 -6.11 -26.73 -22.74
C THR A 2 -6.35 -25.22 -22.82
N SER A 3 -7.52 -24.76 -22.37
CA SER A 3 -7.79 -23.34 -22.19
C SER A 3 -6.68 -22.74 -21.33
N SER A 4 -6.01 -21.69 -21.80
CA SER A 4 -5.15 -20.90 -20.91
C SER A 4 -6.01 -20.36 -19.76
N PRO A 5 -5.50 -20.35 -18.52
CA PRO A 5 -6.25 -19.83 -17.39
C PRO A 5 -6.55 -18.34 -17.60
N GLN A 6 -7.82 -17.95 -17.43
CA GLN A 6 -8.22 -16.55 -17.52
C GLN A 6 -7.66 -15.76 -16.34
N PRO A 7 -7.14 -14.54 -16.55
CA PRO A 7 -6.57 -13.75 -15.46
C PRO A 7 -7.63 -13.14 -14.56
N VAL A 8 -7.31 -13.00 -13.27
CA VAL A 8 -8.09 -12.20 -12.32
C VAL A 8 -7.90 -10.72 -12.63
N LEU A 9 -8.98 -9.97 -12.82
CA LEU A 9 -8.92 -8.53 -13.04
C LEU A 9 -9.09 -7.79 -11.71
N ILE A 10 -8.11 -6.96 -11.36
CA ILE A 10 -8.10 -6.17 -10.13
C ILE A 10 -8.29 -4.70 -10.51
N ILE A 11 -9.41 -4.10 -10.09
CA ILE A 11 -9.69 -2.69 -10.35
C ILE A 11 -9.28 -1.86 -9.13
N GLY A 12 -8.19 -1.13 -9.26
CA GLY A 12 -7.58 -0.25 -8.26
C GLY A 12 -6.24 -0.77 -7.76
N ALA A 13 -5.17 -0.02 -8.01
CA ALA A 13 -3.82 -0.28 -7.50
C ALA A 13 -3.60 0.35 -6.12
N GLY A 14 -4.58 0.22 -5.22
CA GLY A 14 -4.44 0.59 -3.81
C GLY A 14 -3.71 -0.49 -3.00
N ILE A 15 -3.54 -0.26 -1.69
CA ILE A 15 -2.87 -1.21 -0.78
C ILE A 15 -3.46 -2.63 -0.90
N SER A 16 -4.78 -2.77 -0.79
CA SER A 16 -5.44 -4.08 -0.86
C SER A 16 -5.35 -4.72 -2.24
N GLY A 17 -5.49 -3.94 -3.31
CA GLY A 17 -5.41 -4.46 -4.69
C GLY A 17 -4.01 -4.96 -5.04
N LEU A 18 -2.98 -4.20 -4.65
CA LEU A 18 -1.58 -4.62 -4.82
C LEU A 18 -1.22 -5.81 -3.93
N LEU A 19 -1.70 -5.85 -2.68
CA LEU A 19 -1.51 -7.01 -1.80
C LEU A 19 -2.13 -8.28 -2.40
N LEU A 20 -3.35 -8.17 -2.95
CA LEU A 20 -3.99 -9.28 -3.65
C LEU A 20 -3.19 -9.70 -4.89
N ALA A 21 -2.72 -8.75 -5.70
CA ALA A 21 -1.90 -9.04 -6.88
C ALA A 21 -0.61 -9.78 -6.51
N GLN A 22 0.07 -9.35 -5.45
CA GLN A 22 1.27 -10.03 -4.93
C GLN A 22 0.96 -11.47 -4.51
N HIS A 23 -0.11 -11.67 -3.75
CA HIS A 23 -0.47 -13.01 -3.29
C HIS A 23 -0.87 -13.93 -4.46
N LEU A 24 -1.66 -13.44 -5.43
CA LEU A 24 -2.01 -14.21 -6.63
C LEU A 24 -0.77 -14.59 -7.44
N ARG A 25 0.19 -13.66 -7.58
CA ARG A 25 1.47 -13.92 -8.25
C ARG A 25 2.26 -15.03 -7.55
N GLN A 26 2.33 -15.04 -6.21
CA GLN A 26 2.98 -16.13 -5.46
C GLN A 26 2.34 -17.49 -5.70
N GLN A 27 1.01 -17.52 -5.84
CA GLN A 27 0.26 -18.75 -6.10
C GLN A 27 0.29 -19.18 -7.58
N GLY A 28 0.99 -18.45 -8.45
CA GLY A 28 1.03 -18.72 -9.88
C GLY A 28 -0.30 -18.44 -10.61
N ILE A 29 -1.18 -17.62 -10.01
CA ILE A 29 -2.47 -17.25 -10.58
C ILE A 29 -2.30 -15.97 -11.42
N PRO A 30 -2.60 -16.00 -12.73
CA PRO A 30 -2.51 -14.81 -13.57
C PRO A 30 -3.46 -13.70 -13.08
N SER A 31 -2.96 -12.47 -12.99
CA SER A 31 -3.78 -11.31 -12.65
C SER A 31 -3.34 -10.06 -13.42
N ARG A 32 -4.26 -9.11 -13.59
CA ARG A 32 -4.03 -7.81 -14.22
C ARG A 32 -4.58 -6.72 -13.31
N VAL A 33 -3.76 -5.70 -13.03
CA VAL A 33 -4.12 -4.59 -12.14
C VAL A 33 -4.38 -3.34 -12.97
N PHE A 34 -5.53 -2.72 -12.76
CA PHE A 34 -5.92 -1.49 -13.43
C PHE A 34 -6.00 -0.35 -12.42
N GLU A 35 -5.56 0.85 -12.82
CA GLU A 35 -5.64 2.05 -11.99
C GLU A 35 -6.16 3.23 -12.83
N ARG A 36 -6.92 4.12 -12.19
CA ARG A 36 -7.40 5.34 -12.84
C ARG A 36 -6.37 6.46 -12.79
N ASP A 37 -5.59 6.50 -11.70
CA ASP A 37 -4.59 7.54 -11.46
C ASP A 37 -3.33 7.25 -12.32
N ALA A 38 -2.76 8.27 -12.97
CA ALA A 38 -1.68 8.09 -13.94
C ALA A 38 -0.34 7.66 -13.33
N ASP A 39 -0.16 7.94 -12.06
CA ASP A 39 1.00 7.50 -11.29
C ASP A 39 0.60 7.17 -9.84
N LEU A 40 1.50 6.51 -9.12
CA LEU A 40 1.26 6.14 -7.73
C LEU A 40 1.33 7.35 -6.76
N ALA A 41 1.92 8.46 -7.19
CA ALA A 41 2.19 9.67 -6.43
C ALA A 41 1.10 10.76 -6.56
N THR A 42 0.09 10.56 -7.42
CA THR A 42 -0.90 11.57 -7.82
C THR A 42 -1.69 12.10 -6.61
N ARG A 43 -1.70 11.35 -5.49
CA ARG A 43 -2.39 11.70 -4.25
C ARG A 43 -1.48 12.34 -3.19
N GLY A 44 -0.24 12.69 -3.51
CA GLY A 44 0.76 13.23 -2.59
C GLY A 44 1.29 12.20 -1.58
N ALA A 45 2.12 12.65 -0.64
CA ALA A 45 2.81 11.82 0.37
C ALA A 45 1.88 10.93 1.23
N GLY A 46 0.58 11.22 1.22
CA GLY A 46 -0.44 10.51 2.00
C GLY A 46 -0.25 10.69 3.50
N TRP A 47 -1.07 9.98 4.28
CA TRP A 47 -0.97 9.92 5.73
C TRP A 47 -0.27 8.62 6.18
N GLY A 48 0.19 8.60 7.43
CA GLY A 48 0.70 7.39 8.07
C GLY A 48 -0.41 6.39 8.37
N LEU A 49 -0.17 5.11 8.08
CA LEU A 49 -1.03 3.99 8.45
C LEU A 49 -0.40 3.22 9.61
N THR A 50 -1.20 2.87 10.60
CA THR A 50 -0.78 1.96 11.68
C THR A 50 -1.32 0.56 11.36
N LEU A 51 -0.43 -0.41 11.14
CA LEU A 51 -0.77 -1.81 10.99
C LEU A 51 -0.54 -2.52 12.32
N HIS A 52 -1.59 -3.12 12.87
CA HIS A 52 -1.56 -3.84 14.14
C HIS A 52 -2.10 -5.26 13.94
N TRP A 53 -3.38 -5.48 14.24
CA TRP A 53 -4.06 -6.78 14.05
C TRP A 53 -3.95 -7.37 12.64
N SER A 54 -3.83 -6.52 11.62
CA SER A 54 -3.66 -6.93 10.22
C SER A 54 -2.20 -7.23 9.83
N LEU A 55 -1.22 -6.90 10.67
CA LEU A 55 0.20 -7.04 10.34
C LEU A 55 0.62 -8.50 10.10
N PRO A 56 0.21 -9.49 10.94
CA PRO A 56 0.54 -10.89 10.67
C PRO A 56 -0.03 -11.39 9.34
N ALA A 57 -1.28 -11.03 9.04
CA ALA A 57 -1.95 -11.41 7.80
C ALA A 57 -1.27 -10.79 6.58
N LEU A 58 -0.88 -9.51 6.66
CA LEU A 58 -0.14 -8.85 5.59
C LEU A 58 1.20 -9.54 5.32
N ARG A 59 1.96 -9.88 6.38
CA ARG A 59 3.24 -10.59 6.23
C ARG A 59 3.06 -11.99 5.62
N SER A 60 2.00 -12.73 5.99
CA SER A 60 1.76 -14.07 5.43
C SER A 60 1.34 -14.06 3.95
N LEU A 61 0.79 -12.94 3.46
CA LEU A 61 0.33 -12.80 2.08
C LEU A 61 1.44 -12.29 1.14
N LEU A 62 2.58 -11.84 1.69
CA LEU A 62 3.69 -11.27 0.93
C LEU A 62 4.85 -12.25 0.78
N PRO A 63 5.64 -12.14 -0.30
CA PRO A 63 6.81 -12.98 -0.47
C PRO A 63 7.91 -12.47 0.47
N GLY A 64 8.78 -13.37 0.93
CA GLY A 64 9.81 -13.03 1.93
C GLY A 64 10.61 -11.78 1.56
N ASN A 65 11.01 -11.66 0.29
CA ASN A 65 11.74 -10.50 -0.21
C ASN A 65 10.98 -9.17 -0.11
N LEU A 66 9.64 -9.17 -0.11
CA LEU A 66 8.85 -7.95 0.12
C LEU A 66 8.56 -7.72 1.59
N VAL A 67 8.44 -8.79 2.39
CA VAL A 67 8.38 -8.67 3.86
C VAL A 67 9.64 -7.98 4.38
N ASP A 68 10.82 -8.39 3.89
CA ASP A 68 12.11 -7.79 4.25
C ASP A 68 12.24 -6.32 3.85
N ARG A 69 11.44 -5.88 2.87
CA ARG A 69 11.40 -4.50 2.37
C ARG A 69 10.34 -3.63 3.03
N LEU A 70 9.46 -4.19 3.88
CA LEU A 70 8.49 -3.39 4.63
C LEU A 70 9.11 -2.22 5.42
N PRO A 71 10.32 -2.33 6.00
CA PRO A 71 11.00 -1.20 6.64
C PRO A 71 11.22 0.01 5.74
N GLU A 72 11.29 -0.15 4.40
CA GLU A 72 11.33 0.96 3.45
C GLU A 72 10.07 1.84 3.54
N ALA A 73 8.94 1.29 3.99
CA ALA A 73 7.71 2.04 4.15
C ALA A 73 7.59 2.72 5.52
N TYR A 74 8.49 2.47 6.48
CA TYR A 74 8.29 2.90 7.87
C TYR A 74 8.38 4.41 8.03
N VAL A 75 7.51 4.96 8.88
CA VAL A 75 7.48 6.41 9.19
C VAL A 75 8.73 6.85 9.94
N ASP A 76 9.19 6.05 10.91
CA ASP A 76 10.37 6.34 11.73
C ASP A 76 11.31 5.13 11.71
N ARG A 77 12.18 5.08 10.70
CA ARG A 77 13.12 3.97 10.51
C ARG A 77 14.20 3.92 11.59
N SER A 78 14.65 5.09 12.05
CA SER A 78 15.64 5.24 13.12
C SER A 78 15.16 4.62 14.42
N ALA A 79 13.95 4.98 14.87
CA ALA A 79 13.41 4.46 16.13
C ALA A 79 13.26 2.94 16.09
N VAL A 80 12.83 2.39 14.96
CA VAL A 80 12.70 0.93 14.80
C VAL A 80 14.07 0.25 14.77
N ALA A 81 15.07 0.82 14.09
CA ALA A 81 16.43 0.28 14.06
C ALA A 81 17.09 0.27 15.46
N GLU A 82 16.74 1.24 16.30
CA GLU A 82 17.14 1.31 17.72
C GLU A 82 16.34 0.36 18.64
N GLY A 83 15.38 -0.39 18.10
CA GLY A 83 14.55 -1.33 18.87
C GLY A 83 13.47 -0.66 19.71
N LEU A 84 13.14 0.61 19.44
CA LEU A 84 12.11 1.33 20.19
C LEU A 84 10.72 0.77 19.88
N SER A 85 9.99 0.43 20.93
CA SER A 85 8.60 0.01 20.82
C SER A 85 7.68 1.22 20.64
N SER A 86 6.74 1.10 19.71
CA SER A 86 5.74 2.14 19.46
C SER A 86 4.75 2.26 20.62
N SER A 87 4.25 3.47 20.89
CA SER A 87 3.13 3.74 21.80
C SER A 87 2.44 5.03 21.35
N PHE A 88 1.17 5.21 21.69
CA PHE A 88 0.41 6.43 21.43
C PHE A 88 0.12 7.13 22.75
N PRO A 89 0.83 8.23 23.06
CA PRO A 89 0.55 9.06 24.23
C PRO A 89 -0.67 9.96 23.99
N PHE A 90 -1.45 10.16 25.03
CA PHE A 90 -2.59 11.06 25.09
C PHE A 90 -2.26 12.19 26.06
N PHE A 91 -2.18 13.40 25.55
CA PHE A 91 -1.89 14.60 26.33
C PHE A 91 -3.17 15.42 26.55
N ASP A 92 -3.27 16.04 27.72
CA ASP A 92 -4.20 17.12 27.95
C ASP A 92 -3.68 18.37 27.21
N ILE A 93 -4.45 18.88 26.24
CA ILE A 93 -4.01 20.00 25.41
C ILE A 93 -4.05 21.35 26.13
N SER A 94 -4.75 21.45 27.26
CA SER A 94 -4.84 22.68 28.05
C SER A 94 -3.66 22.83 29.01
N THR A 95 -3.14 21.71 29.54
CA THR A 95 -2.02 21.70 30.50
C THR A 95 -0.71 21.20 29.91
N GLY A 96 -0.76 20.43 28.82
CA GLY A 96 0.39 19.72 28.25
C GLY A 96 0.76 18.42 28.97
N GLU A 97 0.00 18.01 30.00
CA GLU A 97 0.32 16.82 30.79
C GLU A 97 -0.04 15.52 30.08
N LEU A 98 0.81 14.49 30.23
CA LEU A 98 0.51 13.13 29.76
C LEU A 98 -0.59 12.51 30.62
N LYS A 99 -1.73 12.17 30.01
CA LYS A 99 -2.88 11.53 30.70
C LYS A 99 -2.82 10.01 30.65
N ALA A 100 -2.41 9.46 29.51
CA ALA A 100 -2.35 8.02 29.31
C ALA A 100 -1.46 7.68 28.10
N SER A 101 -1.07 6.42 27.96
CA SER A 101 -0.42 5.90 26.75
C SER A 101 -0.95 4.50 26.44
N THR A 102 -1.06 4.15 25.16
CA THR A 102 -1.31 2.75 24.78
C THR A 102 -0.15 1.85 25.21
N PRO A 103 -0.37 0.55 25.45
CA PRO A 103 0.71 -0.39 25.65
C PRO A 103 1.79 -0.27 24.58
N LYS A 104 3.05 -0.39 25.01
CA LYS A 104 4.18 -0.49 24.10
C LYS A 104 3.97 -1.73 23.23
N ALA A 105 4.16 -1.59 21.93
CA ALA A 105 4.18 -2.72 21.02
C ALA A 105 5.46 -2.71 20.21
N PRO A 106 6.19 -3.85 20.18
CA PRO A 106 7.36 -4.00 19.32
C PRO A 106 6.95 -3.97 17.85
N GLU A 107 7.96 -3.83 16.98
CA GLU A 107 7.82 -3.87 15.52
C GLU A 107 7.09 -5.13 15.04
N SER A 108 7.30 -6.26 15.73
CA SER A 108 6.64 -7.53 15.38
C SER A 108 5.12 -7.44 15.43
N ASP A 109 4.58 -6.58 16.30
CA ASP A 109 3.15 -6.50 16.63
C ASP A 109 2.49 -5.26 16.03
N ARG A 110 3.27 -4.17 15.85
CA ARG A 110 2.76 -2.92 15.30
C ARG A 110 3.83 -2.15 14.53
N ILE A 111 3.47 -1.76 13.31
CA ILE A 111 4.30 -0.87 12.48
C ILE A 111 3.51 0.35 12.05
N ARG A 112 4.22 1.46 11.82
CA ARG A 112 3.69 2.67 11.19
C ARG A 112 4.37 2.86 9.86
N VAL A 113 3.58 2.91 8.80
CA VAL A 113 4.06 3.07 7.43
C VAL A 113 3.49 4.32 6.79
N THR A 114 4.20 4.93 5.85
CA THR A 114 3.55 5.90 4.95
C THR A 114 2.69 5.14 3.94
N ARG A 115 1.52 5.68 3.61
CA ARG A 115 0.64 5.08 2.60
C ARG A 115 1.37 4.93 1.26
N GLU A 116 2.11 5.95 0.85
CA GLU A 116 2.92 5.94 -0.38
C GLU A 116 4.01 4.87 -0.32
N GLY A 117 4.80 4.84 0.76
CA GLY A 117 5.89 3.87 0.93
C GLY A 117 5.39 2.42 0.87
N LEU A 118 4.28 2.12 1.55
CA LEU A 118 3.69 0.78 1.49
C LEU A 118 3.20 0.45 0.08
N ARG A 119 2.55 1.40 -0.60
CA ARG A 119 2.08 1.21 -1.98
C ARG A 119 3.25 0.93 -2.93
N ASN A 120 4.37 1.64 -2.79
CA ASN A 120 5.56 1.46 -3.61
C ASN A 120 6.20 0.09 -3.38
N VAL A 121 6.32 -0.37 -2.13
CA VAL A 121 6.80 -1.73 -1.83
C VAL A 121 5.88 -2.77 -2.48
N LEU A 122 4.57 -2.63 -2.31
CA LEU A 122 3.58 -3.58 -2.85
C LEU A 122 3.47 -3.56 -4.38
N ALA A 123 3.83 -2.46 -5.04
CA ALA A 123 3.83 -2.34 -6.50
C ALA A 123 5.05 -3.01 -7.16
N THR A 124 6.02 -3.47 -6.38
CA THR A 124 7.23 -4.13 -6.92
C THR A 124 6.86 -5.29 -7.84
N ASP A 125 7.39 -5.26 -9.06
CA ASP A 125 7.16 -6.26 -10.12
C ASP A 125 5.69 -6.47 -10.52
N ILE A 126 4.79 -5.55 -10.16
CA ILE A 126 3.38 -5.57 -10.60
C ILE A 126 3.22 -4.57 -11.73
N GLU A 127 2.80 -5.06 -12.90
CA GLU A 127 2.38 -4.19 -14.00
C GLU A 127 1.02 -3.57 -13.67
N ILE A 128 0.94 -2.25 -13.72
CA ILE A 128 -0.27 -1.47 -13.41
C ILE A 128 -0.71 -0.77 -14.69
N GLU A 129 -1.86 -1.17 -15.21
CA GLU A 129 -2.46 -0.61 -16.42
C GLU A 129 -3.28 0.62 -16.08
N VAL A 130 -2.86 1.78 -16.60
CA VAL A 130 -3.62 3.03 -16.46
C VAL A 130 -4.50 3.24 -17.68
N PHE A 131 -5.80 3.48 -17.45
CA PHE A 131 -6.67 3.93 -18.52
C PHE A 131 -6.43 5.42 -18.78
N THR A 132 -5.57 5.74 -19.76
CA THR A 132 -5.60 7.07 -20.35
C THR A 132 -6.92 7.19 -21.11
N HIS A 133 -7.78 8.10 -20.68
CA HIS A 133 -8.93 8.50 -21.49
C HIS A 133 -8.37 9.21 -22.73
N HIS A 134 -7.97 8.46 -23.76
CA HIS A 134 -7.96 8.99 -25.11
C HIS A 134 -9.42 9.29 -25.42
N ARG A 135 -9.86 10.54 -25.19
CA ARG A 135 -11.07 11.04 -25.83
C ARG A 135 -10.85 10.90 -27.33
N PRO A 136 -11.66 10.09 -28.06
CA PRO A 136 -11.70 10.23 -29.51
C PRO A 136 -12.27 11.62 -29.82
N CYS A 137 -11.57 12.31 -30.69
CA CYS A 137 -11.83 13.64 -31.22
C CYS A 137 -13.30 13.85 -31.61
N ARG A 138 -13.92 14.98 -31.22
CA ARG A 138 -14.94 15.61 -32.08
C ARG A 138 -14.20 16.62 -32.96
N SER A 139 -13.65 16.11 -34.06
CA SER A 139 -13.44 16.93 -35.25
C SER A 139 -14.78 17.20 -35.92
N ARG A 140 -14.84 18.32 -36.65
CA ARG A 140 -16.00 18.93 -37.33
C ARG A 140 -16.92 19.80 -36.47
N ILE A 141 -16.55 21.06 -36.36
CA ILE A 141 -17.44 22.11 -36.86
C ILE A 141 -16.96 22.42 -38.28
N THR A 142 -17.67 21.88 -39.26
CA THR A 142 -17.73 22.41 -40.63
C THR A 142 -19.04 23.17 -40.75
N SER A 143 -18.95 24.44 -41.22
CA SER A 143 -20.03 25.33 -41.68
C SER A 143 -20.96 25.86 -40.58
N PHE A 144 -21.20 27.16 -40.41
CA PHE A 144 -21.32 28.28 -41.36
C PHE A 144 -20.52 29.51 -40.95
#